data_AF-A0A967LAP6-F1
#
_entry.id   AF-A0A967LAP6-F1
#
_cell.length_a   1.000
_cell.length_b   1.000
_cell.length_c   1.000
_cell.angle_alpha   90.00
_cell.angle_beta   90.00
_cell.angle_gamma   90.00
#
_symmetry.space_group_name_H-M   'P 1'
#
loop_
_entity.id
_entity.type
_entity.pdbx_description
1 polymer ?
#
loop_
_entity_poly.entity_id
_entity_poly.type
_entity_poly.pdbx_seq_one_letter_code
_entity_poly.pdbx_strand_id
1 'polypeptide(L)' 'LDEPSIGLHPRDTDRLIEVMEGLRDLGNTLVVVEHDEAIVRAADNVIEIGPGRGDEGGEL' A
#
# COMPACT_ATOMS: atom_id res chain seq x y z
N LEU A 1 5.36 2.07 5.58
CA LEU A 1 4.50 1.08 6.27
C LEU A 1 4.67 -0.23 5.52
N ASP A 2 4.95 -1.30 6.24
CA ASP A 2 5.22 -2.61 5.63
C ASP A 2 4.01 -3.50 5.86
N GLU A 3 3.28 -3.80 4.78
CA GLU A 3 2.04 -4.58 4.72
C GLU A 3 1.03 -4.27 5.87
N PRO A 4 0.56 -3.02 6.01
CA PRO A 4 -0.37 -2.62 7.07
C PRO A 4 -1.73 -3.36 7.04
N SER A 5 -2.10 -4.02 5.94
CA SER A 5 -3.31 -4.83 5.80
C SER A 5 -3.19 -6.22 6.44
N ILE A 6 -1.99 -6.70 6.80
CA ILE A 6 -1.80 -8.05 7.36
C ILE A 6 -2.71 -8.25 8.57
N GLY A 7 -3.52 -9.32 8.48
CA GLY A 7 -4.40 -9.74 9.57
C GLY A 7 -5.64 -8.89 9.76
N LEU A 8 -5.88 -7.88 8.90
CA LEU A 8 -7.12 -7.12 8.91
C LEU A 8 -8.24 -7.88 8.21
N HIS A 9 -9.46 -7.74 8.75
CA HIS A 9 -10.65 -8.17 8.03
C HIS A 9 -10.89 -7.22 6.84
N PRO A 10 -11.42 -7.67 5.69
CA PRO A 10 -11.65 -6.80 4.52
C PRO A 10 -12.49 -5.55 4.79
N ARG A 11 -13.33 -5.58 5.83
CA ARG A 11 -14.15 -4.43 6.28
C ARG A 11 -13.34 -3.35 7.01
N ASP A 12 -12.18 -3.72 7.53
CA ASP A 12 -11.26 -2.80 8.23
C ASP A 12 -10.25 -2.17 7.28
N THR A 13 -10.08 -2.71 6.06
CA THR A 13 -9.25 -2.15 5.00
C THR A 13 -9.70 -0.75 4.61
N ASP A 14 -11.01 -0.52 4.44
CA ASP A 14 -11.56 0.81 4.11
C ASP A 14 -11.19 1.84 5.19
N ARG A 15 -11.30 1.45 6.47
CA ARG A 15 -10.94 2.32 7.59
C ARG A 15 -9.44 2.59 7.65
N LEU A 16 -8.60 1.61 7.30
CA LEU A 16 -7.16 1.80 7.20
C LEU A 16 -6.82 2.82 6.09
N ILE A 17 -7.48 2.73 4.94
CA ILE A 17 -7.33 3.69 3.84
C ILE A 17 -7.67 5.10 4.31
N GLU A 18 -8.82 5.29 4.97
CA GLU A 18 -9.23 6.60 5.52
C GLU A 18 -8.17 7.20 6.47
N VAL A 19 -7.55 6.37 7.31
CA VAL A 19 -6.47 6.81 8.22
C VAL A 19 -5.22 7.24 7.44
N MET A 20 -4.83 6.48 6.40
CA MET A 20 -3.68 6.82 5.56
C MET A 20 -3.90 8.11 4.78
N GLU A 21 -5.10 8.31 4.23
CA GLU A 21 -5.51 9.55 3.57
C GLU A 21 -5.48 10.73 4.54
N GLY A 22 -6.00 10.57 5.76
CA GLY A 22 -5.94 11.61 6.79
C GLY A 22 -4.49 12.00 7.14
N LEU A 23 -3.58 11.03 7.23
CA LEU A 23 -2.16 11.30 7.46
C LEU A 23 -1.51 12.04 6.27
N ARG A 24 -1.85 11.67 5.04
CA ARG A 24 -1.41 12.39 3.82
C ARG A 24 -1.88 13.83 3.83
N ASP A 25 -3.16 14.05 4.13
CA ASP A 25 -3.81 15.37 4.08
C ASP A 25 -3.26 16.32 5.16
N LEU A 26 -2.66 15.80 6.22
CA LEU A 26 -1.87 16.57 7.20
C LEU A 26 -0.49 17.03 6.66
N GLY A 27 -0.15 16.69 5.42
CA GLY A 27 1.09 17.07 4.74
C GLY A 27 2.20 16.03 4.83
N ASN A 28 1.90 14.80 5.26
CA ASN A 28 2.89 13.72 5.30
C ASN A 28 2.99 13.00 3.96
N THR A 29 4.19 12.51 3.63
CA THR A 29 4.37 11.53 2.55
C THR A 29 4.39 10.13 3.14
N LEU A 30 3.47 9.28 2.71
CA LEU A 30 3.42 7.87 3.12
C LEU A 30 4.01 7.00 2.01
N VAL A 31 4.98 6.17 2.36
CA VAL A 31 5.49 5.09 1.50
C VAL A 31 4.99 3.78 2.09
N VAL A 32 4.24 3.01 1.31
CA VAL A 32 3.56 1.79 1.76
C VAL A 32 3.94 0.64 0.83
N VAL A 33 4.29 -0.49 1.40
CA VAL A 33 4.45 -1.78 0.70
C VAL A 33 3.17 -2.57 0.95
N GLU A 34 2.49 -2.96 -0.12
CA GLU A 34 1.20 -3.66 -0.02
C GLU A 34 0.97 -4.62 -1.17
N HIS A 35 0.08 -5.59 -0.91
CA HIS A 35 -0.43 -6.52 -1.89
C HIS A 35 -1.96 -6.50 -1.99
N ASP A 36 -2.66 -5.78 -1.09
CA ASP A 36 -4.11 -5.62 -1.15
C ASP A 36 -4.54 -4.68 -2.28
N GLU A 37 -5.41 -5.16 -3.18
CA GLU A 37 -5.85 -4.39 -4.35
C GLU A 37 -6.63 -3.12 -3.98
N ALA A 38 -7.39 -3.10 -2.88
CA ALA A 38 -8.16 -1.92 -2.49
C ALA A 38 -7.22 -0.80 -2.04
N ILE A 39 -6.17 -1.15 -1.29
CA ILE A 39 -5.15 -0.18 -0.88
C ILE A 39 -4.36 0.34 -2.09
N VAL A 40 -3.92 -0.55 -2.99
CA VAL A 40 -3.19 -0.15 -4.20
C VAL A 40 -4.04 0.77 -5.08
N ARG A 41 -5.34 0.49 -5.22
CA ARG A 41 -6.27 1.34 -5.99
C ARG A 41 -6.53 2.70 -5.35
N ALA A 42 -6.42 2.83 -4.04
CA ALA A 42 -6.61 4.09 -3.32
C ALA A 42 -5.35 4.99 -3.32
N ALA A 43 -4.19 4.46 -3.69
CA ALA A 43 -2.93 5.20 -3.66
C ALA A 43 -2.87 6.30 -4.74
N ASP A 44 -2.29 7.44 -4.39
CA ASP A 44 -2.07 8.55 -5.34
C ASP A 44 -1.03 8.19 -6.41
N ASN A 45 -0.06 7.34 -6.08
CA ASN A 45 0.96 6.83 -6.98
C ASN A 45 1.22 5.35 -6.68
N VAL A 46 1.45 4.56 -7.73
CA VAL A 46 1.76 3.13 -7.62
C VAL A 46 3.10 2.86 -8.30
N ILE A 47 3.97 2.14 -7.60
CA ILE A 47 5.24 1.63 -8.13
C ILE A 47 5.15 0.11 -8.05
N GLU A 48 5.26 -0.56 -9.21
CA GLU A 48 5.34 -2.01 -9.29
C GLU A 48 6.81 -2.42 -9.37
N ILE A 49 7.19 -3.46 -8.61
CA ILE A 49 8.55 -4.02 -8.63
C ILE A 49 8.45 -5.49 -9.00
N GLY A 50 9.16 -5.92 -10.04
CA GLY A 50 8.99 -7.25 -10.63
C GLY A 50 10.01 -7.54 -11.73
N PRO A 51 9.75 -8.50 -12.64
CA PRO A 51 8.52 -9.31 -12.77
C PRO A 51 8.43 -10.51 -11.82
N GLY A 52 9.55 -10.92 -11.20
CA GLY A 52 9.66 -12.10 -10.36
C GLY A 52 10.14 -11.79 -8.94
N ARG A 53 10.71 -12.80 -8.27
CA ARG A 53 11.24 -12.71 -6.90
C ARG A 53 12.72 -13.09 -6.89
N GLY A 54 13.48 -12.58 -5.91
CA GLY A 54 14.91 -12.89 -5.81
C GLY A 54 15.67 -12.38 -7.04
N ASP A 55 16.48 -13.24 -7.65
CA ASP A 55 17.28 -12.92 -8.83
C ASP A 55 16.44 -12.56 -10.08
N GLU A 56 15.15 -12.92 -10.10
CA GLU A 56 14.21 -12.62 -11.19
C GLU A 56 13.34 -11.37 -10.91
N GLY A 57 13.62 -10.64 -9.83
CA GLY A 57 12.91 -9.40 -9.46
C GLY A 57 13.83 -8.20 -9.30
N GLY A 58 13.30 -7.11 -8.74
CA GLY A 58 14.06 -5.89 -8.48
C GLY A 58 14.15 -4.92 -9.66
N GLU A 59 13.39 -5.16 -10.72
CA GLU A 59 13.17 -4.17 -11.79
C GLU A 59 11.89 -3.36 -11.49
N LEU A 60 11.83 -2.15 -12.06
CA LEU A 60 10.77 -1.16 -11.85
C LEU A 60 10.00 -0.92 -13.15
#